data_AF-A0A972RP75-F1
#
_entry.id   AF-A0A972RP75-F1
#
_cell.length_a   1.000
_cell.length_b   1.000
_cell.length_c   1.000
_cell.angle_alpha   90.00
_cell.angle_beta   90.00
_cell.angle_gamma   90.00
#
_symmetry.space_group_name_H-M   'P 1'
#
loop_
_entity.id
_entity.type
_entity.pdbx_description
1 polymer ?
#
loop_
_entity_poly.entity_id
_entity_poly.type
_entity_poly.pdbx_seq_one_letter_code
_entity_poly.pdbx_strand_id
1 'polypeptide(L)'
;MLKKMPEAIAVTGRILCNSRIRVPAPKRQPGQRGRTRVRGERLNTPEEMLDAKGLRRVGLKLYESTEYKVRLAEQEGFLFNAPNRPVKVVAIAPSSIKMAARRTGP
;
A
#
# COMPACT_ATOMS: atom_id res chain seq x y z
N MET A 1 -4.27 -15.59 -0.33
CA MET A 1 -2.90 -16.06 -0.63
C MET A 1 -1.96 -15.86 0.57
N LEU A 2 -1.77 -14.64 1.08
CA LEU A 2 -0.84 -14.35 2.19
C LEU A 2 -1.03 -15.18 3.48
N LYS A 3 -2.29 -15.52 3.83
CA LYS A 3 -2.61 -16.36 5.01
C LYS A 3 -2.05 -17.77 4.94
N LYS A 4 -1.83 -18.32 3.73
CA LYS A 4 -1.34 -19.69 3.52
C LYS A 4 0.19 -19.76 3.44
N MET A 5 0.88 -18.63 3.40
CA MET A 5 2.33 -18.59 3.23
C MET A 5 3.01 -18.48 4.60
N PRO A 6 4.13 -19.21 4.82
CA PRO A 6 4.94 -19.08 6.02
C PRO A 6 5.33 -17.62 6.30
N GLU A 7 5.45 -17.29 7.58
CA GLU A 7 5.83 -15.93 8.02
C GLU A 7 7.27 -15.59 7.65
N ALA A 8 8.15 -16.59 7.65
CA ALA A 8 9.56 -16.46 7.27
C ALA A 8 9.79 -16.01 5.81
N ILE A 9 8.78 -16.11 4.95
CA ILE A 9 8.90 -15.77 3.52
C ILE A 9 8.37 -14.36 3.30
N ALA A 10 9.23 -13.44 2.87
CA ALA A 10 8.80 -12.12 2.39
C ALA A 10 8.06 -12.26 1.05
N VAL A 11 6.87 -11.67 0.95
CA VAL A 11 6.03 -11.76 -0.25
C VAL A 11 5.68 -10.36 -0.71
N THR A 12 6.03 -10.06 -1.96
CA THR A 12 5.59 -8.86 -2.65
C THR A 12 4.41 -9.20 -3.55
N GLY A 13 3.36 -8.40 -3.51
CA GLY A 13 2.16 -8.62 -4.30
C GLY A 13 1.39 -7.35 -4.56
N ARG A 14 0.38 -7.43 -5.42
CA ARG A 14 -0.54 -6.33 -5.72
C ARG A 14 -1.82 -6.48 -4.89
N ILE A 15 -2.35 -5.35 -4.44
CA ILE A 15 -3.65 -5.26 -3.78
C ILE A 15 -4.50 -4.22 -4.51
N LEU A 16 -5.82 -4.27 -4.31
CA LEU A 16 -6.74 -3.28 -4.91
C LEU A 16 -6.54 -1.89 -4.29
N CYS A 17 -6.75 -0.83 -5.06
CA CYS A 17 -6.58 0.56 -4.58
C CYS A 17 -7.54 0.93 -3.44
N ASN A 18 -8.71 0.28 -3.36
CA ASN A 18 -9.71 0.44 -2.31
C ASN A 18 -9.55 -0.56 -1.15
N SER A 19 -8.43 -1.28 -1.08
CA SER A 19 -8.20 -2.30 -0.05
C SER A 19 -8.26 -1.69 1.34
N ARG A 20 -9.06 -2.30 2.22
CA ARG A 20 -9.19 -1.86 3.61
C ARG A 20 -7.96 -2.30 4.42
N ILE A 21 -7.16 -1.32 4.82
CA ILE A 21 -6.00 -1.48 5.71
C ILE A 21 -6.42 -1.07 7.12
N ARG A 22 -5.87 -1.74 8.13
CA ARG A 22 -6.21 -1.48 9.54
C ARG A 22 -4.99 -1.49 10.44
N VAL A 23 -5.10 -0.81 11.57
CA VAL A 23 -4.17 -0.95 12.70
C VAL A 23 -4.31 -2.34 13.33
N PRO A 24 -3.32 -2.80 14.14
CA PRO A 24 -3.44 -4.06 14.87
C PRO A 24 -4.76 -4.18 15.63
N ALA A 25 -5.30 -5.39 15.73
CA ALA A 25 -6.45 -5.62 16.60
C ALA A 25 -6.07 -5.30 18.06
N PRO A 26 -6.96 -4.64 18.83
CA PRO A 26 -6.69 -4.36 20.23
C PRO A 26 -6.51 -5.65 21.03
N LYS A 27 -5.57 -5.65 21.98
CA LYS A 27 -5.33 -6.80 22.88
C LYS A 27 -6.57 -7.02 23.75
N ARG A 28 -6.92 -8.29 23.98
CA ARG A 28 -8.03 -8.65 24.86
C ARG A 28 -7.68 -8.32 26.31
N GLN A 29 -8.65 -7.77 27.03
CA GLN A 29 -8.51 -7.54 28.47
C GLN A 29 -9.19 -8.67 29.26
N PRO A 30 -8.62 -9.10 30.41
CA PRO A 30 -9.30 -10.05 31.31
C PRO A 30 -10.69 -9.53 31.72
N GLY A 31 -11.70 -10.39 31.70
CA GLY A 31 -13.09 -10.02 32.02
C GLY A 31 -13.91 -9.44 30.86
N GLN A 32 -13.31 -9.21 29.70
CA GLN A 32 -14.03 -8.72 28.52
C GLN A 32 -14.95 -9.81 27.95
N ARG A 33 -16.27 -9.67 28.16
CA ARG A 33 -17.27 -10.58 27.58
C ARG A 33 -17.31 -10.45 26.05
N GLY A 34 -17.29 -11.60 25.38
CA GLY A 34 -17.45 -11.70 23.94
C GLY A 34 -16.14 -11.66 23.14
N ARG A 35 -16.25 -11.93 21.84
CA ARG A 35 -15.15 -11.80 20.89
C ARG A 35 -15.06 -10.34 20.48
N THR A 36 -13.92 -9.69 20.74
CA THR A 36 -13.64 -8.36 20.19
C THR A 36 -13.92 -8.36 18.69
N ARG A 37 -14.77 -7.43 18.22
CA ARG A 37 -15.05 -7.26 16.78
C ARG A 37 -13.68 -7.10 16.11
N VAL A 38 -13.33 -8.05 15.25
CA VAL A 38 -11.99 -8.67 15.06
C VAL A 38 -10.85 -7.76 14.59
N ARG A 39 -10.94 -6.43 14.70
CA ARG A 39 -10.16 -5.52 13.87
C ARG A 39 -9.94 -4.17 14.54
N GLY A 40 -8.75 -3.62 14.37
CA GLY A 40 -8.46 -2.23 14.70
C GLY A 40 -9.19 -1.24 13.79
N GLU A 41 -8.95 0.04 14.08
CA GLU A 41 -9.37 1.18 13.27
C GLU A 41 -8.89 1.07 11.81
N ARG A 42 -9.67 1.69 10.91
CA ARG A 42 -9.33 1.74 9.50
C ARG A 42 -8.25 2.77 9.26
N LEU A 43 -7.21 2.37 8.55
CA LEU A 43 -6.19 3.26 8.00
C LEU A 43 -6.59 3.71 6.59
N ASN A 44 -5.86 4.71 6.06
CA ASN A 44 -6.07 5.22 4.71
C ASN A 44 -5.97 4.08 3.70
N THR A 45 -6.87 4.09 2.71
CA THR A 45 -6.75 3.21 1.54
C THR A 45 -5.59 3.64 0.65
N PRO A 46 -5.05 2.74 -0.20
CA PRO A 46 -4.03 3.14 -1.17
C PRO A 46 -4.43 4.33 -2.06
N GLU A 47 -5.71 4.47 -2.40
CA GLU A 47 -6.24 5.63 -3.12
C GLU A 47 -6.17 6.91 -2.26
N GLU A 48 -6.71 6.87 -1.03
CA GLU A 48 -6.63 7.98 -0.07
C GLU A 48 -5.17 8.37 0.24
N MET A 49 -4.25 7.41 0.26
CA MET A 49 -2.80 7.65 0.43
C MET A 49 -2.23 8.47 -0.73
N LEU A 50 -2.71 8.27 -1.96
CA LEU A 50 -2.21 8.98 -3.15
C LEU A 50 -2.81 10.38 -3.33
N ASP A 51 -3.94 10.64 -2.67
CA ASP A 51 -4.60 11.95 -2.62
C ASP A 51 -3.98 12.89 -1.59
N ALA A 52 -3.16 12.37 -0.68
CA ALA A 52 -2.45 13.17 0.29
C ALA A 52 -1.54 14.23 -0.39
N LYS A 53 -1.47 15.42 0.21
CA LYS A 53 -0.57 16.48 -0.25
C LYS A 53 0.87 16.17 0.16
N GLY A 54 1.83 16.62 -0.65
CA GLY A 54 3.26 16.55 -0.30
C GLY A 54 3.91 15.16 -0.43
N LEU A 55 3.32 14.25 -1.22
CA LEU A 55 3.89 12.92 -1.43
C LEU A 55 5.33 12.95 -1.93
N ARG A 56 6.12 11.98 -1.44
CA ARG A 56 7.50 11.79 -1.86
C ARG A 56 7.54 11.52 -3.37
N ARG A 57 8.32 12.31 -4.11
CA ARG A 57 8.56 12.10 -5.53
C ARG A 57 9.89 11.38 -5.72
N VAL A 58 9.89 10.30 -6.50
CA VAL A 58 11.09 9.49 -6.78
C VAL A 58 11.18 9.18 -8.27
N GLY A 59 12.41 9.14 -8.78
CA GLY A 59 12.71 8.58 -10.10
C GLY A 59 12.87 7.07 -9.99
N LEU A 60 12.07 6.31 -10.73
CA LEU A 60 12.20 4.87 -10.86
C LEU A 60 12.78 4.55 -12.23
N LYS A 61 13.98 3.98 -12.26
CA LYS A 61 14.52 3.37 -13.48
C LYS A 61 13.90 1.99 -13.64
N LEU A 62 13.02 1.85 -14.63
CA LEU A 62 12.46 0.57 -15.04
C LEU A 62 13.17 0.17 -16.33
N TYR A 63 13.93 -0.94 -16.25
CA TYR A 63 14.81 -1.40 -17.32
C TYR A 63 15.89 -0.36 -17.70
N GLU A 64 16.69 -0.68 -18.72
CA GLU A 64 17.94 0.04 -19.02
C GLU A 64 17.73 1.47 -19.53
N SER A 65 16.56 1.83 -20.05
CA SER A 65 16.38 3.09 -20.78
C SER A 65 15.23 3.99 -20.31
N THR A 66 14.38 3.54 -19.38
CA THR A 66 13.17 4.30 -19.03
C THR A 66 13.16 4.73 -17.57
N GLU A 67 13.19 6.05 -17.36
CA GLU A 67 13.04 6.66 -16.04
C GLU A 67 11.63 7.23 -15.86
N TYR A 68 10.93 6.76 -14.84
CA TYR A 68 9.60 7.20 -14.48
C TYR A 68 9.67 8.08 -13.24
N LYS A 69 9.14 9.30 -13.34
CA LYS A 69 8.90 10.13 -12.14
C LYS A 69 7.56 9.70 -11.53
N VAL A 70 7.59 9.28 -10.27
CA VAL A 70 6.41 8.81 -9.56
C VAL A 70 6.25 9.51 -8.21
N ARG A 71 5.02 9.60 -7.75
CA ARG A 71 4.66 9.91 -6.36
C ARG A 71 4.48 8.60 -5.61
N LEU A 72 4.99 8.55 -4.39
CA LEU A 72 5.00 7.37 -3.57
C LEU A 72 4.50 7.70 -2.16
N ALA A 73 3.63 6.83 -1.65
CA ALA A 73 3.15 6.82 -0.28
C ALA A 73 3.39 5.43 0.33
N GLU A 74 3.79 5.38 1.61
CA GLU A 74 4.04 4.12 2.32
C GLU A 74 3.23 4.13 3.63
N GLN A 75 2.68 2.99 4.00
CA GLN A 75 1.96 2.82 5.27
C GLN A 75 2.06 1.37 5.72
N GLU A 76 2.24 1.15 7.03
CA GLU A 76 2.20 -0.19 7.62
C GLU A 76 0.81 -0.48 8.18
N GLY A 77 0.38 -1.74 8.07
CA GLY A 77 -0.90 -2.17 8.64
C GLY A 77 -1.21 -3.63 8.38
N PHE A 78 -2.49 -3.97 8.53
CA PHE A 78 -3.00 -5.33 8.44
C PHE A 78 -4.12 -5.42 7.41
N LEU A 79 -4.07 -6.44 6.56
CA LEU A 79 -5.11 -6.70 5.57
C LEU A 79 -6.28 -7.47 6.18
N PHE A 80 -7.46 -7.33 5.57
CA PHE A 80 -8.67 -8.01 6.05
C PHE A 80 -8.50 -9.54 6.17
N ASN A 81 -7.83 -10.14 5.18
CA ASN A 81 -7.61 -11.59 5.07
C ASN A 81 -6.37 -12.09 5.81
N ALA A 82 -5.53 -11.19 6.34
CA ALA A 82 -4.31 -11.51 7.07
C ALA A 82 -4.16 -10.60 8.31
N PRO A 83 -5.07 -10.72 9.30
CA PRO A 83 -5.18 -9.77 10.42
C PRO A 83 -4.02 -9.82 11.43
N ASN A 84 -3.20 -10.89 11.39
CA ASN A 84 -2.10 -11.10 12.34
C ASN A 84 -0.72 -10.93 11.68
N ARG A 85 -0.68 -10.60 10.38
CA ARG A 85 0.57 -10.48 9.64
C ARG A 85 0.75 -9.03 9.20
N PRO A 86 1.79 -8.33 9.68
CA PRO A 86 2.04 -6.95 9.28
C PRO A 86 2.40 -6.91 7.80
N VAL A 87 1.90 -5.90 7.10
CA VAL A 87 2.26 -5.61 5.72
C VAL A 87 2.67 -4.16 5.57
N LYS A 88 3.66 -3.91 4.71
CA LYS A 88 3.98 -2.57 4.23
C LYS A 88 3.28 -2.36 2.91
N VAL A 89 2.37 -1.39 2.87
CA VAL A 89 1.67 -0.98 1.65
C VAL A 89 2.41 0.18 1.04
N VAL A 90 2.75 0.05 -0.24
CA VAL A 90 3.39 1.09 -1.04
C VAL A 90 2.44 1.43 -2.18
N ALA A 91 1.89 2.65 -2.15
CA ALA A 91 1.06 3.17 -3.23
C ALA A 91 1.92 4.04 -4.15
N ILE A 92 1.85 3.79 -5.46
CA ILE A 92 2.67 4.46 -6.46
C ILE A 92 1.74 5.02 -7.54
N ALA A 93 1.91 6.30 -7.87
CA ALA A 93 1.22 6.96 -8.98
C ALA A 93 2.21 7.73 -9.85
N PRO A 94 2.01 7.83 -11.17
CA PRO A 94 2.83 8.70 -12.01
C PRO A 94 2.72 10.15 -11.51
N SER A 95 3.86 10.84 -11.40
CA SER A 95 3.86 12.29 -11.22
C SER A 95 3.65 12.90 -12.59
N SER A 96 2.39 13.15 -12.96
CA SER A 96 1.98 13.89 -14.17
C SER A 96 2.93 13.76 -15.37
N ILE A 97 2.62 12.81 -16.25
CA ILE A 97 3.32 12.62 -17.53
C ILE A 97 3.27 13.96 -18.27
N LYS A 98 4.40 14.68 -18.33
CA LYS A 98 4.62 15.58 -19.47
C LYS A 98 4.72 14.63 -20.66
N MET A 99 3.66 14.54 -21.45
CA MET A 99 3.74 13.97 -22.79
C MET A 99 4.79 14.80 -23.53
N ALA A 100 6.01 14.31 -23.60
CA ALA A 100 6.98 14.80 -24.55
C ALA A 100 6.50 14.34 -25.93
N ALA A 101 5.61 15.13 -26.56
CA ALA A 101 5.35 15.01 -27.97
C ALA A 101 6.66 15.28 -28.70
N ARG A 102 7.37 14.21 -29.11
CA ARG A 102 8.39 14.33 -30.15
C ARG A 102 7.65 14.67 -31.44
N ARG A 103 7.72 15.93 -31.87
CA ARG A 103 7.61 16.27 -33.28
C ARG A 103 8.75 15.54 -33.98
N THR A 104 8.46 14.41 -34.60
CA THR A 104 9.16 14.04 -35.82
C THR A 104 8.61 14.94 -36.91
N GLY A 105 9.45 15.81 -37.45
CA GLY A 105 9.20 16.47 -38.72
C GLY A 105 10.50 16.53 -39.50
N PRO A 106 10.48 17.05 -40.73
CA PRO A 106 9.33 17.12 -41.65
C PRO A 106 9.00 15.77 -42.28
#